data_AF-A0AAU8KAH3-F1
#
_entry.id   AF-A0AAU8KAH3-F1
#
_cell.length_a   1.000
_cell.length_b   1.000
_cell.length_c   1.000
_cell.angle_alpha   90.00
_cell.angle_beta   90.00
_cell.angle_gamma   90.00
#
_symmetry.space_group_name_H-M   'P 1'
#
loop_
_entity.id
_entity.type
_entity.pdbx_description
1 polymer ?
#
loop_
_entity_poly.entity_id
_entity_poly.type
_entity_poly.pdbx_seq_one_letter_code
_entity_poly.pdbx_strand_id
1 'polypeptide(L)'
;MSDEGDLDYLPEEFRASARQNREASDGADALSRRLANTTAASGQFGGSRAATYTAGLNQDTADRTRRSRNAQEDRDVIGHGGATTADLGEDTDIRARTALQTPADAAVVRAVADGM
;
A
#
# COMPACT_ATOMS: atom_id res chain seq x y z
N MET A 1 -12.16 32.12 -8.43
CA MET A 1 -10.98 31.34 -8.03
C MET A 1 -11.18 30.94 -6.58
N SER A 2 -11.63 29.71 -6.38
CA SER A 2 -11.51 28.92 -5.15
C SER A 2 -11.48 27.49 -5.64
N ASP A 3 -10.32 27.10 -6.15
CA ASP A 3 -10.00 25.73 -6.56
C ASP A 3 -9.29 25.07 -5.34
N GLU A 4 -9.96 25.17 -4.20
CA GLU A 4 -9.60 24.44 -2.99
C GLU A 4 -10.08 23.03 -3.25
N GLY A 5 -9.15 22.17 -3.69
CA GLY A 5 -9.42 20.75 -3.86
C GLY A 5 -10.01 20.20 -2.56
N ASP A 6 -11.31 19.93 -2.60
CA ASP A 6 -11.97 19.11 -1.60
C ASP A 6 -11.19 17.79 -1.59
N LEU A 7 -10.37 17.61 -0.55
CA LEU A 7 -9.80 16.32 -0.21
C LEU A 7 -10.96 15.49 0.33
N ASP A 8 -11.86 15.09 -0.57
CA ASP A 8 -12.95 14.19 -0.26
C ASP A 8 -12.31 12.91 0.27
N TYR A 9 -12.55 12.64 1.55
CA TYR A 9 -12.13 11.41 2.16
C TYR A 9 -12.89 10.25 1.50
N LEU A 10 -12.19 9.45 0.68
CA LEU A 10 -12.75 8.33 -0.06
C LEU A 10 -12.18 6.99 0.47
N PRO A 11 -12.78 6.40 1.52
CA PRO A 11 -12.29 5.16 2.13
C PRO A 11 -12.11 4.01 1.14
N GLU A 12 -12.96 3.94 0.10
CA GLU A 12 -12.85 2.91 -0.93
C GLU A 12 -11.61 3.05 -1.82
N GLU A 13 -11.12 4.27 -2.05
CA GLU A 13 -9.87 4.50 -2.78
C GLU A 13 -8.66 4.05 -1.97
N PHE A 14 -8.67 4.33 -0.65
CA PHE A 14 -7.64 3.84 0.26
C PHE A 14 -7.62 2.31 0.34
N ARG A 15 -8.80 1.66 0.35
CA ARG A 15 -8.92 0.19 0.28
C ARG A 15 -8.43 -0.37 -1.04
N ALA A 16 -8.77 0.28 -2.16
CA ALA A 16 -8.29 -0.13 -3.48
C ALA A 16 -6.77 0.00 -3.58
N SER A 17 -6.20 1.11 -3.13
CA SER A 17 -4.75 1.32 -3.05
C SER A 17 -4.07 0.30 -2.13
N ALA A 18 -4.68 -0.02 -0.99
CA ALA A 18 -4.17 -1.06 -0.08
C ALA A 18 -4.11 -2.44 -0.73
N ARG A 19 -5.16 -2.84 -1.47
CA ARG A 19 -5.20 -4.09 -2.23
C ARG A 19 -4.11 -4.14 -3.30
N GLN A 20 -3.99 -3.08 -4.10
CA GLN A 20 -2.97 -2.99 -5.15
C GLN A 20 -1.53 -3.08 -4.61
N ASN A 21 -1.26 -2.44 -3.47
CA ASN A 21 0.06 -2.52 -2.85
C ASN A 21 0.35 -3.91 -2.28
N ARG A 22 -0.63 -4.62 -1.72
CA ARG A 22 -0.46 -6.03 -1.32
C ARG A 22 -0.18 -6.93 -2.52
N GLU A 23 -0.93 -6.80 -3.61
CA GLU A 23 -0.67 -7.55 -4.85
C GLU A 23 0.73 -7.27 -5.42
N ALA A 24 1.17 -6.01 -5.37
CA ALA A 24 2.52 -5.64 -5.77
C ALA A 24 3.60 -6.22 -4.85
N SER A 25 3.32 -6.29 -3.54
CA SER A 25 4.19 -6.94 -2.54
C SER A 25 4.36 -8.43 -2.85
N ASP A 26 3.25 -9.15 -3.10
CA ASP A 26 3.27 -10.57 -3.48
C ASP A 26 4.06 -10.81 -4.79
N GLY A 27 3.90 -9.92 -5.77
CA GLY A 27 4.67 -9.95 -7.01
C GLY A 27 6.18 -9.77 -6.79
N ALA A 28 6.56 -8.86 -5.88
CA ALA A 28 7.96 -8.62 -5.53
C ALA A 28 8.58 -9.78 -4.74
N ASP A 29 7.82 -10.46 -3.88
CA ASP A 29 8.25 -11.69 -3.20
C ASP A 29 8.45 -12.84 -4.21
N ALA A 30 7.49 -13.05 -5.11
CA ALA A 30 7.60 -14.07 -6.15
C ALA A 30 8.84 -13.86 -7.04
N LEU A 31 9.14 -12.60 -7.39
CA LEU A 31 10.34 -12.24 -8.15
C LEU A 31 11.62 -12.51 -7.34
N SER A 32 11.66 -12.09 -6.07
CA SER A 32 12.77 -12.35 -5.14
C SER A 32 13.09 -13.84 -5.04
N ARG A 33 12.07 -14.69 -4.85
CA ARG A 33 12.24 -16.17 -4.79
C ARG A 33 12.76 -16.73 -6.11
N ARG A 34 12.25 -16.25 -7.24
CA ARG A 34 12.70 -16.70 -8.57
C ARG A 34 14.17 -16.34 -8.82
N LEU A 35 14.57 -15.12 -8.46
CA LEU A 35 15.95 -14.66 -8.60
C LEU A 35 16.90 -15.43 -7.65
N ALA A 36 16.49 -15.67 -6.41
CA ALA A 36 17.28 -16.43 -5.44
C ALA A 36 17.58 -17.88 -5.91
N ASN A 37 16.69 -18.46 -6.70
CA ASN A 37 16.86 -19.80 -7.29
C ASN A 37 17.62 -19.79 -8.62
N THR A 38 18.03 -18.61 -9.12
CA THR A 38 18.77 -18.47 -10.37
C THR A 38 20.25 -18.34 -10.06
N THR A 39 21.07 -19.29 -10.49
CA THR A 39 22.54 -19.21 -10.40
C THR A 39 23.14 -19.57 -11.75
N ALA A 40 23.97 -18.67 -12.28
CA ALA A 40 24.73 -18.91 -13.49
C ALA A 40 25.95 -19.78 -13.19
N ALA A 41 26.10 -20.90 -13.92
CA ALA A 41 27.24 -21.79 -13.79
C ALA A 41 28.21 -21.60 -14.98
N SER A 42 29.50 -21.43 -14.70
CA SER A 42 30.52 -21.12 -15.73
C SER A 42 30.61 -22.18 -16.83
N GLY A 43 30.32 -23.45 -16.50
CA GLY A 43 30.25 -24.55 -17.47
C GLY A 43 29.20 -24.38 -18.57
N GLN A 44 28.22 -23.49 -18.41
CA GLN A 44 27.17 -23.21 -19.39
C GLN A 44 27.59 -22.19 -20.46
N PHE A 45 28.63 -21.38 -20.20
CA PHE A 45 28.96 -20.23 -21.05
C PHE A 45 30.22 -20.42 -21.90
N GLY A 46 31.09 -21.36 -21.54
CA GLY A 46 32.30 -21.69 -22.31
C GLY A 46 33.34 -20.55 -22.39
N GLY A 47 34.60 -20.93 -22.63
CA GLY A 47 35.69 -19.97 -22.83
C GLY A 47 36.31 -19.41 -21.54
N SER A 48 37.46 -18.75 -21.69
CA SER A 48 38.33 -18.30 -20.59
C SER A 48 37.73 -17.21 -19.70
N ARG A 49 36.70 -16.50 -20.18
CA ARG A 49 36.00 -15.43 -19.46
C ARG A 49 34.72 -15.89 -18.76
N ALA A 50 34.33 -17.16 -18.90
CA ALA A 50 33.08 -17.68 -18.36
C ALA A 50 32.96 -17.46 -16.84
N ALA A 51 34.04 -17.68 -16.09
CA ALA A 51 34.05 -17.48 -14.64
C ALA A 51 33.72 -16.03 -14.25
N THR A 52 34.41 -15.05 -14.85
CA THR A 52 34.17 -13.62 -14.59
C THR A 52 32.76 -13.20 -15.01
N TYR A 53 32.28 -13.68 -16.16
CA TYR A 53 30.93 -13.38 -16.64
C TYR A 53 29.86 -13.91 -15.68
N THR A 54 29.97 -15.17 -15.23
CA THR A 54 29.01 -15.75 -14.28
C THR A 54 29.08 -15.11 -12.90
N ALA A 55 30.25 -14.66 -12.46
CA ALA A 55 30.38 -13.91 -11.21
C ALA A 55 29.59 -12.59 -11.26
N GLY A 56 29.69 -11.85 -12.38
CA GLY A 56 28.89 -10.63 -12.60
C GLY A 56 27.38 -10.90 -12.62
N LEU A 57 26.93 -11.93 -13.35
CA LEU A 57 25.51 -12.32 -13.38
C LEU A 57 24.96 -12.70 -11.99
N ASN A 58 25.74 -13.43 -11.20
CA ASN A 58 25.33 -13.84 -9.87
C ASN A 58 25.29 -12.63 -8.91
N GLN A 59 26.21 -11.67 -9.06
CA GLN A 59 26.16 -10.41 -8.31
C GLN A 59 24.93 -9.58 -8.67
N ASP A 60 24.63 -9.40 -9.96
CA ASP A 60 23.43 -8.69 -10.42
C ASP A 60 22.15 -9.36 -9.91
N THR A 61 22.12 -10.70 -9.92
CA THR A 61 21.00 -11.48 -9.38
C THR A 61 20.82 -11.25 -7.88
N ALA A 62 21.91 -11.23 -7.10
CA ALA A 62 21.87 -10.94 -5.68
C ALA A 62 21.36 -9.52 -5.39
N ASP A 63 21.83 -8.53 -6.15
CA ASP A 63 21.40 -7.14 -5.99
C ASP A 63 19.93 -6.93 -6.36
N ARG A 64 19.46 -7.56 -7.43
CA ARG A 64 18.04 -7.53 -7.81
C ARG A 64 17.16 -8.25 -6.78
N THR A 65 17.61 -9.37 -6.24
CA THR A 65 16.90 -10.07 -5.15
C THR A 65 16.72 -9.16 -3.94
N ARG A 66 17.78 -8.46 -3.53
CA ARG A 66 17.74 -7.50 -2.42
C ARG A 66 16.77 -6.35 -2.67
N ARG A 67 16.85 -5.72 -3.85
CA ARG A 67 15.93 -4.63 -4.23
C ARG A 67 14.48 -5.09 -4.27
N SER A 68 14.21 -6.31 -4.73
CA SER A 68 12.87 -6.89 -4.76
C SER A 68 12.30 -7.08 -3.35
N ARG A 69 13.12 -7.51 -2.38
CA ARG A 69 12.71 -7.62 -0.97
C ARG A 69 12.39 -6.27 -0.34
N ASN A 70 13.24 -5.26 -0.56
CA ASN A 70 12.95 -3.92 -0.07
C ASN A 70 11.63 -3.38 -0.67
N ALA A 71 11.41 -3.58 -1.97
CA ALA A 71 10.16 -3.17 -2.61
C ALA A 71 8.94 -3.90 -2.05
N GLN A 72 9.07 -5.20 -1.72
CA GLN A 72 8.03 -5.96 -1.02
C GLN A 72 7.69 -5.32 0.34
N GLU A 73 8.71 -5.04 1.17
CA GLU A 73 8.56 -4.42 2.49
C GLU A 73 7.87 -3.04 2.39
N ASP A 74 8.35 -2.17 1.49
CA ASP A 74 7.78 -0.84 1.27
C ASP A 74 6.30 -0.92 0.85
N ARG A 75 5.97 -1.86 -0.05
CA ARG A 75 4.60 -2.07 -0.53
C ARG A 75 3.68 -2.60 0.55
N ASP A 76 4.16 -3.51 1.40
CA ASP A 76 3.38 -4.00 2.53
C ASP A 76 3.08 -2.88 3.53
N VAL A 77 4.07 -2.03 3.84
CA VAL A 77 3.90 -0.85 4.70
C VAL A 77 2.87 0.12 4.11
N ILE A 78 2.96 0.46 2.82
CA ILE A 78 1.99 1.33 2.15
C ILE A 78 0.60 0.70 2.15
N GLY A 79 0.50 -0.60 1.88
CA GLY A 79 -0.76 -1.33 1.87
C GLY A 79 -1.43 -1.35 3.24
N HIS A 80 -0.65 -1.55 4.30
CA HIS A 80 -1.12 -1.48 5.68
C HIS A 80 -1.57 -0.07 6.06
N GLY A 81 -0.79 0.95 5.70
CA GLY A 81 -1.14 2.36 5.92
C GLY A 81 -2.46 2.75 5.25
N GLY A 82 -2.65 2.37 3.98
CA GLY A 82 -3.89 2.64 3.25
C GLY A 82 -5.12 1.99 3.92
N ALA A 83 -5.02 0.73 4.34
CA ALA A 83 -6.11 0.06 5.05
C ALA A 83 -6.43 0.75 6.39
N THR A 84 -5.41 1.11 7.16
CA THR A 84 -5.57 1.79 8.45
C THR A 84 -6.22 3.16 8.29
N THR A 85 -5.85 3.92 7.25
CA THR A 85 -6.47 5.22 6.93
C THR A 85 -7.95 5.05 6.60
N ALA A 86 -8.32 4.02 5.83
CA ALA A 86 -9.71 3.73 5.48
C ALA A 86 -10.56 3.37 6.73
N ASP A 87 -9.98 2.62 7.66
CA ASP A 87 -10.66 2.23 8.89
C ASP A 87 -10.84 3.44 9.83
N LEU A 88 -9.83 4.30 9.93
CA LEU A 88 -9.87 5.50 10.79
C LEU A 88 -10.94 6.50 10.34
N GLY A 89 -11.06 6.75 9.04
CA GLY A 89 -12.09 7.68 8.59
C GLY A 89 -13.49 7.08 8.59
N GLU A 90 -13.66 5.75 8.46
CA GLU A 90 -14.96 5.11 8.71
C GLU A 90 -15.39 5.26 10.19
N ASP A 91 -14.48 5.03 11.15
CA ASP A 91 -14.74 5.28 12.57
C ASP A 91 -15.07 6.76 12.83
N THR A 92 -14.39 7.68 12.13
CA THR A 92 -14.67 9.12 12.20
C THR A 92 -16.07 9.46 11.67
N ASP A 93 -16.46 8.92 10.52
CA ASP A 93 -17.79 9.12 9.93
C ASP A 93 -18.90 8.54 10.84
N ILE A 94 -18.67 7.37 11.44
CA ILE A 94 -19.61 6.75 12.38
C ILE A 94 -19.77 7.63 13.62
N ARG A 95 -18.67 8.12 14.20
CA ARG A 95 -18.71 9.03 15.36
C ARG A 95 -19.41 10.34 15.04
N ALA A 96 -19.13 10.94 13.88
CA ALA A 96 -19.79 12.16 13.43
C ALA A 96 -21.31 11.95 13.27
N ARG A 97 -21.73 10.87 12.60
CA ARG A 97 -23.16 10.51 12.49
C ARG A 97 -23.81 10.29 13.84
N THR A 98 -23.13 9.60 14.76
CA THR A 98 -23.64 9.32 16.10
C THR A 98 -23.81 10.61 16.92
N ALA A 99 -22.84 11.53 16.85
CA ALA A 99 -22.88 12.82 17.54
C ALA A 99 -23.95 13.76 16.95
N LEU A 100 -24.21 13.71 15.64
CA LEU A 100 -25.26 14.50 14.99
C LEU A 100 -26.67 13.90 15.17
N GLN A 101 -26.77 12.60 15.49
CA GLN A 101 -28.04 11.93 15.75
C GLN A 101 -28.41 11.91 17.24
N THR A 102 -27.54 12.38 18.13
CA THR A 102 -27.85 12.39 19.57
C THR A 102 -29.04 13.30 19.89
N PRO A 103 -29.96 12.89 20.80
CA PRO A 103 -31.25 13.56 21.04
C PRO A 103 -31.18 14.99 21.58
N ALA A 104 -29.99 15.49 21.92
CA ALA A 104 -29.78 16.87 22.34
C ALA A 104 -30.22 17.86 21.23
N ASP A 105 -30.07 17.49 19.95
CA ASP A 105 -30.53 18.29 18.82
C ASP A 105 -32.04 18.20 18.60
N ALA A 106 -32.71 17.11 19.02
CA ALA A 106 -34.16 17.02 18.88
C ALA A 106 -34.89 18.02 19.78
N ALA A 107 -34.34 18.32 20.96
CA ALA A 107 -34.89 19.35 21.85
C ALA A 107 -34.60 20.77 21.35
N VAL A 108 -33.42 21.01 20.77
CA VAL A 108 -33.05 22.33 20.20
C VAL A 108 -33.82 22.60 18.90
N VAL A 109 -33.93 21.62 18.01
CA VAL A 109 -34.72 21.73 16.77
C VAL A 109 -36.21 21.90 17.08
N ARG A 110 -36.73 21.20 18.11
CA ARG A 110 -38.12 21.38 18.56
C ARG A 110 -38.32 22.74 19.25
N ALA A 111 -37.37 23.25 20.03
CA ALA A 111 -37.45 24.61 20.60
C ALA A 111 -37.33 25.72 19.54
N VAL A 112 -36.61 25.49 18.43
CA VAL A 112 -36.56 26.42 17.29
C VAL A 112 -37.81 26.32 16.41
N ALA A 113 -38.40 25.12 16.27
CA ALA A 113 -39.64 24.91 15.54
C ALA A 113 -40.90 25.35 16.31
N ASP A 114 -40.88 25.26 17.64
CA ASP A 114 -41.98 25.67 18.54
C ASP A 114 -41.87 27.15 18.97
N GLY A 115 -40.85 27.88 18.51
CA GLY A 115 -40.65 29.33 18.75
C GLY A 115 -40.09 29.65 20.15
N MET A 116 -39.39 30.76 20.43
CA MET A 116 -39.44 32.11 19.85
C MET A 116 -40.80 32.50 19.24
#